data_AF-A0A2P8GBD8-F1
#
_entry.id   AF-A0A2P8GBD8-F1
#
_cell.length_a   1.000
_cell.length_b   1.000
_cell.length_c   1.000
_cell.angle_alpha   90.00
_cell.angle_beta   90.00
_cell.angle_gamma   90.00
#
_symmetry.space_group_name_H-M   'P 1'
#
loop_
_entity.id
_entity.type
_entity.pdbx_description
1 polymer ?
#
loop_
_entity_poly.entity_id
_entity_poly.type
_entity_poly.pdbx_seq_one_letter_code
_entity_poly.pdbx_strand_id
1 'polypeptide(L)' 'MSVSRAQILIEKLISNRLSAEELSELLAGTHDEAVQQAYSDALEMYFNRLLAEESDKRRSLPD' A
#
# COMPACT_ATOMS: atom_id res chain seq x y z
N MET A 1 -10.95 -13.41 -1.98
CA MET A 1 -9.48 -13.49 -2.03
C MET A 1 -8.96 -13.02 -0.69
N SER A 2 -8.15 -13.82 -0.01
CA SER A 2 -7.53 -13.46 1.28
C SER A 2 -6.59 -12.28 1.06
N VAL A 3 -6.80 -11.19 1.80
CA VAL A 3 -5.92 -10.01 1.78
C VAL A 3 -4.51 -10.48 2.15
N SER A 4 -3.52 -10.23 1.28
CA SER A 4 -2.16 -10.70 1.53
C SER A 4 -1.58 -9.96 2.74
N ARG A 5 -0.76 -10.66 3.54
CA ARG A 5 -0.05 -10.06 4.69
C ARG A 5 0.71 -8.80 4.27
N ALA A 6 1.29 -8.85 3.07
CA ALA A 6 1.97 -7.72 2.44
C ALA A 6 1.08 -6.49 2.28
N GLN A 7 -0.15 -6.67 1.80
CA GLN A 7 -1.11 -5.60 1.60
C GLN A 7 -1.54 -4.94 2.92
N ILE A 8 -1.71 -5.73 3.99
CA ILE A 8 -2.02 -5.22 5.33
C ILE A 8 -0.86 -4.36 5.88
N LEU A 9 0.38 -4.81 5.71
CA LEU A 9 1.55 -4.06 6.16
C LEU A 9 1.70 -2.74 5.40
N ILE A 10 1.51 -2.75 4.08
CA ILE A 10 1.55 -1.53 3.26
C ILE A 10 0.44 -0.55 3.65
N GLU A 11 -0.79 -1.02 3.84
CA GLU A 11 -1.91 -0.18 4.27
C GLU A 11 -1.67 0.47 5.64
N LYS A 12 -1.08 -0.29 6.57
CA LYS A 12 -0.67 0.21 7.89
C LYS A 12 0.47 1.22 7.81
N LEU A 13 1.45 1.01 6.92
CA LEU A 13 2.56 1.95 6.68
C LEU A 13 2.01 3.29 6.21
N ILE A 14 1.16 3.25 5.18
CA ILE A 14 0.50 4.43 4.61
C ILE A 14 -0.35 5.15 5.66
N SER A 15 -1.09 4.40 6.48
CA SER A 15 -1.95 4.97 7.53
C SER A 15 -1.16 5.43 8.76
N ASN A 16 0.17 5.32 8.76
CA ASN A 16 1.06 5.60 9.88
C ASN A 16 0.68 4.84 11.16
N ARG A 17 0.17 3.61 11.00
CA ARG A 17 -0.24 2.69 12.08
C ARG A 17 0.66 1.46 12.17
N LEU A 18 1.76 1.44 11.43
CA LEU A 18 2.70 0.33 11.43
C LEU A 18 3.47 0.30 12.76
N SER A 19 3.49 -0.84 13.43
CA SER A 19 4.34 -1.02 14.61
C SER A 19 5.80 -1.25 14.22
N ALA A 20 6.73 -1.08 15.16
CA ALA A 20 8.16 -1.35 14.92
C ALA A 20 8.44 -2.82 14.56
N GLU A 21 7.66 -3.75 15.11
CA GLU A 21 7.73 -5.18 14.78
C GLU A 21 7.24 -5.43 13.35
N GLU A 22 6.15 -4.79 12.95
CA GLU A 22 5.59 -4.88 11.59
C GLU A 22 6.49 -4.19 10.55
N LEU A 23 7.18 -3.12 10.92
CA LEU A 23 8.22 -2.50 10.11
C LEU A 23 9.40 -3.46 9.90
N SER A 24 9.83 -4.14 10.96
CA SER A 24 10.91 -5.12 10.87
C SER A 24 10.52 -6.31 10.00
N GLU A 25 9.27 -6.80 10.10
CA GLU A 25 8.71 -7.83 9.23
C GLU A 25 8.68 -7.37 7.77
N LEU A 26 8.24 -6.13 7.52
CA LEU A 26 8.20 -5.56 6.17
C LEU A 26 9.61 -5.46 5.57
N LEU A 27 10.58 -4.94 6.32
CA LEU A 27 11.97 -4.82 5.89
C LEU A 27 12.64 -6.18 5.69
N ALA A 28 12.37 -7.16 6.54
CA ALA A 28 12.86 -8.52 6.34
C ALA A 28 12.31 -9.14 5.04
N GLY A 29 11.02 -8.87 4.73
CA GLY A 29 10.37 -9.31 3.50
C GLY A 29 10.93 -8.68 2.23
N THR A 30 11.60 -7.53 2.30
CA THR A 30 12.21 -6.89 1.11
C THR A 30 13.40 -7.63 0.52
N HIS A 31 13.92 -8.65 1.21
CA HIS A 31 15.01 -9.50 0.72
C HIS A 31 14.52 -10.71 -0.08
N ASP A 32 13.20 -10.94 -0.14
CA ASP A 32 12.58 -12.03 -0.89
C ASP A 32 11.86 -11.46 -2.12
N GLU A 33 12.24 -11.91 -3.32
CA GLU A 33 11.66 -11.44 -4.59
C GLU A 33 10.13 -11.67 -4.67
N ALA A 34 9.62 -12.77 -4.14
CA ALA A 34 8.19 -13.06 -4.17
C ALA A 34 7.39 -12.09 -3.26
N VAL A 35 7.99 -11.73 -2.14
CA VAL A 35 7.41 -10.79 -1.18
C VAL A 35 7.54 -9.34 -1.69
N GLN A 36 8.66 -9.01 -2.35
CA GLN A 36 8.84 -7.74 -3.05
C GLN A 36 7.75 -7.51 -4.10
N GLN A 37 7.45 -8.53 -4.93
CA GLN A 37 6.39 -8.40 -5.93
C GLN A 37 5.04 -8.11 -5.25
N ALA A 38 4.71 -8.82 -4.16
CA ALA A 38 3.49 -8.57 -3.41
C ALA A 38 3.42 -7.17 -2.77
N TYR A 39 4.55 -6.63 -2.32
CA TYR A 39 4.61 -5.24 -1.84
C TYR A 39 4.44 -4.23 -2.99
N SER A 40 5.07 -4.48 -4.13
CA SER A 40 4.96 -3.64 -5.33
C SER A 40 3.51 -3.59 -5.81
N ASP A 41 2.85 -4.73 -5.93
CA ASP A 41 1.44 -4.83 -6.35
C ASP A 41 0.53 -4.06 -5.37
N ALA A 42 0.77 -4.19 -4.07
CA ALA A 42 -0.01 -3.48 -3.05
C ALA A 42 0.18 -1.95 -3.12
N LEU A 43 1.41 -1.48 -3.33
CA LEU A 43 1.73 -0.07 -3.50
C LEU A 43 1.14 0.50 -4.80
N GLU A 44 1.24 -0.24 -5.91
CA GLU A 44 0.67 0.16 -7.19
C GLU A 44 -0.85 0.29 -7.10
N MET A 45 -1.53 -0.68 -6.48
CA MET A 45 -2.97 -0.62 -6.28
C MET A 45 -3.38 0.58 -5.42
N TYR A 46 -2.61 0.88 -4.37
CA TYR A 46 -2.83 2.07 -3.55
C TYR A 46 -2.60 3.37 -4.30
N PHE A 47 -1.52 3.45 -5.08
CA PHE A 47 -1.20 4.63 -5.91
C PHE A 47 -2.27 4.89 -6.96
N ASN A 48 -2.73 3.85 -7.65
CA ASN A 48 -3.83 3.95 -8.62
C ASN A 48 -5.14 4.40 -7.96
N ARG A 49 -5.41 3.94 -6.73
CA ARG A 49 -6.57 4.40 -5.94
C ARG A 49 -6.45 5.89 -5.60
N LEU A 50 -5.28 6.35 -5.15
CA LEU A 50 -5.00 7.77 -4.89
C LEU A 50 -5.19 8.62 -6.14
N LEU A 51 -4.67 8.18 -7.28
CA LEU A 51 -4.86 8.86 -8.56
C LEU A 51 -6.34 8.94 -8.95
N ALA A 52 -7.10 7.86 -8.74
CA ALA A 52 -8.53 7.84 -9.00
C ALA A 52 -9.30 8.79 -8.07
N GLU A 53 -9.00 8.78 -6.77
CA GLU A 53 -9.57 9.69 -5.78
C GLU A 53 -9.24 11.16 -6.09
N GLU A 54 -8.02 11.45 -6.52
CA GLU A 54 -7.58 12.79 -6.92
C GLU A 54 -8.27 13.26 -8.20
N SER A 55 -8.37 12.37 -9.19
CA SER A 55 -9.04 12.63 -10.46
C SER A 55 -10.54 12.89 -10.26
N ASP A 56 -11.18 12.13 -9.38
CA ASP A 56 -12.59 12.29 -9.01
C ASP A 56 -12.81 13.59 -8.22
N LYS A 57 -11.89 13.92 -7.30
CA LYS A 57 -11.89 15.18 -6.55
C LYS A 57 -11.71 16.40 -7.45
N ARG A 58 -10.86 16.31 -8.49
CA ARG A 58 -10.74 17.38 -9.51
C ARG A 58 -12.00 17.54 -10.36
N ARG A 59 -12.71 16.45 -10.64
CA ARG A 59 -13.93 16.46 -11.45
C ARG A 59 -15.16 16.96 -10.69
N SER A 60 -15.11 16.95 -9.36
CA SER A 60 -16.19 17.38 -8.45
C SER A 60 -16.04 18.80 -7.87
N LEU A 61 -14.96 19.51 -8.22
CA LEU A 61 -14.81 20.94 -7.92
C LEU A 61 -15.63 21.76 -8.94
N PRO A 62 -16.61 22.57 -8.50
CA PRO A 62 -17.26 23.53 -9.39
C PRO A 62 -16.29 24.66 -9.75
N ASP A 63 -16.38 25.12 -11.00
CA ASP A 63 -15.70 26.31 -11.55
C ASP A 63 -15.85 27.57 -10.66
#